data_AF-A0A0Q8G4L9-F1
#
_entry.id   AF-A0A0Q8G4L9-F1
#
_cell.length_a   1.000
_cell.length_b   1.000
_cell.length_c   1.000
_cell.angle_alpha   90.00
_cell.angle_beta   90.00
_cell.angle_gamma   90.00
#
_symmetry.space_group_name_H-M   'P 1'
#
loop_
_entity.id
_entity.type
_entity.pdbx_description
1 polymer ?
#
loop_
_entity_poly.entity_id
_entity_poly.type
_entity_poly.pdbx_seq_one_letter_code
_entity_poly.pdbx_strand_id
1 'polypeptide(L)'
;MTDWTPNYGNLDATAPTWAAKRPVRIALLGDFGAGAVAGRLDSGDDLARRKPRAVEFDSLEDWLGQQGITLSLPVGAHGAAVDVPLADLESFHPDTLFRELELFKKLHDLRKRLNNTANFDKAAAEVAKLSGTKKKASRAGRGVRPRGAAPATGARLDDFARLTGRTSVQAEGGIDALLRDVIGPFVVPAAKPEKAALLATLDAAIADSMRAVLHQPDFQAAESLWRGVDFLLRRLETGPMLQVHLIDISAEEFAADLSSTDDLADTGLHRLLVNKPAEAKDGGYTFIAGLYQFEATPPHTELLGRMAKIADAAGASFFTAMAVDDLVNAKKPPHPLVAEAFEALQGLPEARRLVLLGPRFLLRHPYGKRSDPISSFAFEEFTLTDGLGGMLWGHPALLALTALAGQGGTPTVTDLPFHHFVDADGDSTALPCTERFMSTTAVSELGRWGVAALVAHKGEPSVRLSGLGGIAAAGAASKAGARAGIEMNVKSKLAETPKRSAPTKASQDDDEPSGSGDDSGGSSSDMDDLLAGLGGSDSDDSGSSSSSSDSDLDALLAGLGGGDDAPASDDTAAGDDGMDAELAALLKSLG
;
A
#
# COMPACT_ATOMS: atom_id res chain seq x y z
N MET A 1 -31.39 7.23 17.73
CA MET A 1 -30.20 8.07 17.91
C MET A 1 -29.47 7.51 19.11
N THR A 2 -28.46 6.68 18.87
CA THR A 2 -27.50 6.30 19.91
C THR A 2 -26.64 7.52 20.19
N ASP A 3 -26.55 7.95 21.45
CA ASP A 3 -25.67 9.04 21.92
C ASP A 3 -24.19 8.64 21.73
N TRP A 4 -23.70 8.62 20.49
CA TRP A 4 -22.27 8.53 20.22
C TRP A 4 -21.68 9.93 20.35
N THR A 5 -20.76 10.11 21.31
CA THR A 5 -19.99 11.34 21.49
C THR A 5 -18.52 11.00 21.30
N PRO A 6 -17.81 11.63 20.35
CA PRO A 6 -16.41 11.34 20.12
C PRO A 6 -15.56 11.76 21.33
N ASN A 7 -14.61 10.91 21.72
CA ASN A 7 -13.60 11.24 22.72
C ASN A 7 -12.23 11.49 22.07
N TYR A 8 -11.91 12.76 21.85
CA TYR A 8 -10.62 13.19 21.29
C TYR A 8 -9.54 13.46 22.34
N GLY A 9 -9.76 13.09 23.60
CA GLY A 9 -8.86 13.41 24.72
C GLY A 9 -8.76 14.93 24.98
N ASN A 10 -7.89 15.31 25.92
CA ASN A 10 -7.54 16.69 26.25
C ASN A 10 -6.04 16.89 26.06
N LEU A 11 -5.63 18.11 25.71
CA LEU A 11 -4.22 18.47 25.61
C LEU A 11 -4.09 19.95 25.97
N ASP A 12 -3.96 20.23 27.26
CA ASP A 12 -3.82 21.59 27.79
C ASP A 12 -2.35 22.05 27.85
N ALA A 13 -1.44 21.28 27.25
CA ALA A 13 -0.03 21.60 27.17
C ALA A 13 0.23 22.80 26.24
N THR A 14 1.05 23.75 26.70
CA THR A 14 1.47 24.88 25.87
C THR A 14 2.36 24.38 24.74
N ALA A 15 1.97 24.63 23.49
CA ALA A 15 2.75 24.26 22.33
C ALA A 15 4.16 24.90 22.38
N PRO A 16 5.23 24.15 22.05
CA PRO A 16 6.58 24.69 22.03
C PRO A 16 6.73 25.84 21.02
N THR A 17 7.53 26.84 21.35
CA THR A 17 7.89 27.91 20.40
C THR A 17 9.03 27.47 19.52
N TRP A 18 8.77 27.31 18.22
CA TRP A 18 9.77 26.93 17.23
C TRP A 18 10.54 28.12 16.69
N ALA A 19 11.86 27.98 16.51
CA ALA A 19 12.66 28.98 15.82
C ALA A 19 12.18 29.16 14.37
N ALA A 20 12.04 30.41 13.92
CA ALA A 20 11.57 30.72 12.57
C ALA A 20 12.46 30.17 11.46
N LYS A 21 13.75 30.00 11.73
CA LYS A 21 14.72 29.33 10.86
C LYS A 21 15.11 28.00 11.50
N ARG A 22 14.39 26.94 11.13
CA ARG A 22 14.70 25.55 11.53
C ARG A 22 14.72 24.66 10.28
N PRO A 23 15.45 23.54 10.31
CA PRO A 23 15.39 22.56 9.23
C PRO A 23 13.98 22.00 9.07
N VAL A 24 13.64 21.58 7.85
CA VAL A 24 12.45 20.77 7.60
C VAL A 24 12.75 19.37 8.11
N ARG A 25 12.04 18.93 9.14
CA ARG A 25 12.17 17.58 9.70
C ARG A 25 10.90 16.79 9.41
N ILE A 26 11.06 15.60 8.85
CA ILE A 26 10.00 14.64 8.54
C ILE A 26 10.13 13.48 9.52
N ALA A 27 9.05 13.16 10.25
CA ALA A 27 8.96 11.92 11.05
C ALA A 27 8.10 10.90 10.30
N LEU A 28 8.64 9.71 10.04
CA LEU A 28 7.91 8.57 9.49
C LEU A 28 7.66 7.58 10.62
N LEU A 29 6.39 7.35 10.96
CA LEU A 29 5.95 6.38 11.95
C LEU A 29 5.50 5.11 11.20
N GLY A 30 6.04 3.96 11.57
CA GLY A 30 5.70 2.69 10.94
C GLY A 30 6.35 1.51 11.66
N ASP A 31 5.88 0.29 11.39
CA ASP A 31 6.39 -0.94 12.03
C ASP A 31 7.69 -1.44 11.38
N PHE A 32 8.72 -0.60 11.38
CA PHE A 32 9.98 -0.89 10.71
C PHE A 32 10.71 -2.10 11.31
N GLY A 33 10.55 -2.36 12.61
CA GLY A 33 11.15 -3.49 13.29
C GLY A 33 10.30 -4.77 13.25
N ALA A 34 9.17 -4.79 12.53
CA ALA A 34 8.18 -5.87 12.57
C ALA A 34 7.74 -6.23 14.01
N GLY A 35 7.62 -5.22 14.88
CA GLY A 35 7.24 -5.36 16.27
C GLY A 35 5.85 -5.95 16.45
N ALA A 36 4.89 -5.61 15.58
CA ALA A 36 3.53 -6.14 15.68
C ALA A 36 3.49 -7.66 15.42
N VAL A 37 4.30 -8.15 14.49
CA VAL A 37 4.46 -9.59 14.21
C VAL A 37 5.05 -10.31 15.43
N ALA A 38 5.97 -9.66 16.14
CA ALA A 38 6.56 -10.13 17.39
C ALA A 38 5.65 -9.95 18.62
N GLY A 39 4.45 -9.39 18.47
CA GLY A 39 3.49 -9.15 19.55
C GLY A 39 3.86 -7.98 20.47
N ARG A 40 4.71 -7.07 20.01
CA ARG A 40 5.12 -5.88 20.75
C ARG A 40 3.98 -4.86 20.80
N LEU A 41 3.73 -4.30 21.98
CA LEU A 41 2.69 -3.30 22.19
C LEU A 41 3.11 -2.29 23.27
N ASP A 42 4.18 -1.54 23.02
CA ASP A 42 4.66 -0.50 23.92
C ASP A 42 3.70 0.72 23.92
N SER A 43 3.47 1.32 25.10
CA SER A 43 2.72 2.57 25.28
C SER A 43 3.37 3.44 26.37
N GLY A 44 2.95 4.70 26.48
CA GLY A 44 3.40 5.62 27.53
C GLY A 44 4.93 5.74 27.57
N ASP A 45 5.52 5.45 28.73
CA ASP A 45 6.97 5.55 28.97
C ASP A 45 7.78 4.61 28.08
N ASP A 46 7.24 3.44 27.76
CA ASP A 46 7.92 2.42 26.97
C ASP A 46 8.04 2.86 25.51
N LEU A 47 6.93 3.35 24.95
CA LEU A 47 6.91 3.97 23.64
C LEU A 47 7.76 5.25 23.63
N ALA A 48 7.68 6.07 24.68
CA ALA A 48 8.47 7.29 24.79
C ALA A 48 9.99 7.02 24.78
N ARG A 49 10.48 5.82 25.08
CA ARG A 49 11.92 5.50 25.00
C ARG A 49 12.43 5.26 23.58
N ARG A 50 11.53 5.17 22.59
CA ARG A 50 11.91 5.05 21.18
C ARG A 50 12.81 6.21 20.75
N LYS A 51 13.80 5.86 19.93
CA LYS A 51 14.79 6.81 19.41
C LYS A 51 14.49 7.03 17.94
N PRO A 52 14.07 8.24 17.53
CA PRO A 52 14.00 8.60 16.13
C PRO A 52 15.37 8.43 15.47
N ARG A 53 15.40 7.82 14.29
CA ARG A 53 16.63 7.51 13.54
C ARG A 53 16.68 8.36 12.29
N ALA A 54 17.64 9.27 12.21
CA ALA A 54 17.88 10.00 10.97
C ALA A 54 18.35 9.02 9.89
N VAL A 55 17.75 9.11 8.70
CA VAL A 55 18.10 8.26 7.55
C VAL A 55 18.31 9.11 6.30
N GLU A 56 19.29 8.67 5.54
CA GLU A 56 19.64 9.12 4.19
C GLU A 56 19.64 7.90 3.26
N PHE A 57 19.64 8.16 1.94
CA PHE A 57 19.56 7.12 0.91
C PHE A 57 20.63 6.02 1.07
N ASP A 58 21.85 6.39 1.45
CA ASP A 58 22.98 5.48 1.63
C ASP A 58 22.94 4.68 2.96
N SER A 59 22.31 5.24 4.00
CA SER A 59 22.22 4.64 5.33
C SER A 59 21.00 3.73 5.56
N LEU A 60 20.03 3.72 4.63
CA LEU A 60 18.76 3.01 4.81
C LEU A 60 18.95 1.50 4.96
N GLU A 61 19.78 0.90 4.09
CA GLU A 61 20.03 -0.55 4.10
C GLU A 61 20.77 -1.00 5.35
N ASP A 62 21.77 -0.23 5.80
CA ASP A 62 22.46 -0.49 7.07
C ASP A 62 21.46 -0.52 8.25
N TRP A 63 20.46 0.35 8.22
CA TRP A 63 19.45 0.41 9.26
C TRP A 63 18.47 -0.77 9.22
N LEU A 64 18.06 -1.18 8.02
CA LEU A 64 17.28 -2.40 7.80
C LEU A 64 18.00 -3.62 8.38
N GLY A 65 19.27 -3.81 8.02
CA GLY A 65 20.08 -4.93 8.52
C GLY A 65 20.24 -4.95 10.03
N GLN A 66 20.34 -3.77 10.66
CA GLN A 66 20.44 -3.64 12.12
C GLN A 66 19.16 -4.04 12.87
N GLN A 67 18.00 -4.08 12.21
CA GLN A 67 16.76 -4.49 12.86
C GLN A 67 16.71 -6.00 13.14
N GLY A 68 17.48 -6.81 12.38
CA GLY A 68 17.53 -8.26 12.57
C GLY A 68 16.17 -8.95 12.39
N ILE A 69 15.38 -8.47 11.44
CA ILE A 69 13.99 -8.91 11.25
C ILE A 69 13.97 -10.33 10.66
N THR A 70 13.10 -11.18 11.20
CA THR A 70 12.76 -12.47 10.59
C THR A 70 11.24 -12.63 10.63
N LEU A 71 10.62 -12.68 9.45
CA LEU A 71 9.18 -12.86 9.31
C LEU A 71 8.86 -14.34 9.19
N SER A 72 7.96 -14.84 10.03
CA SER A 72 7.43 -16.21 9.91
C SER A 72 6.10 -16.18 9.16
N LEU A 73 6.12 -16.64 7.91
CA LEU A 73 5.04 -16.47 6.95
C LEU A 73 4.22 -17.75 6.76
N PRO A 74 2.90 -17.76 7.02
CA PRO A 74 2.05 -18.94 6.81
C PRO A 74 1.72 -19.14 5.32
N VAL A 75 2.54 -19.93 4.62
CA VAL A 75 2.41 -20.16 3.17
C VAL A 75 1.66 -21.47 2.86
N GLY A 76 1.72 -22.46 3.74
CA GLY A 76 1.05 -23.76 3.58
C GLY A 76 -0.46 -23.72 3.88
N ALA A 77 -1.22 -24.65 3.29
CA ALA A 77 -2.65 -24.80 3.54
C ALA A 77 -2.97 -25.14 5.01
N HIS A 78 -1.99 -25.74 5.72
CA HIS A 78 -2.09 -26.08 7.14
C HIS A 78 -1.35 -25.11 8.08
N GLY A 79 -0.96 -23.91 7.62
CA GLY A 79 -0.27 -22.93 8.46
C GLY A 79 1.22 -23.22 8.69
N ALA A 80 1.81 -24.15 7.92
CA ALA A 80 3.25 -24.34 7.89
C ALA A 80 3.93 -23.04 7.45
N ALA A 81 4.87 -22.57 8.27
CA ALA A 81 5.50 -21.28 8.08
C ALA A 81 6.83 -21.38 7.32
N VAL A 82 7.15 -20.29 6.63
CA VAL A 82 8.44 -20.04 6.01
C VAL A 82 9.05 -18.85 6.73
N ASP A 83 10.22 -19.05 7.34
CA ASP A 83 10.96 -17.96 7.96
C ASP A 83 11.77 -17.22 6.90
N VAL A 84 11.55 -15.91 6.81
CA VAL A 84 12.18 -15.02 5.85
C VAL A 84 12.99 -13.95 6.61
N PRO A 85 14.32 -14.08 6.67
CA PRO A 85 15.17 -13.03 7.23
C PRO A 85 15.17 -11.81 6.29
N LEU A 86 15.09 -10.61 6.85
CA LEU A 86 15.19 -9.36 6.10
C LEU A 86 16.44 -8.60 6.55
N ALA A 87 17.45 -8.58 5.68
CA ALA A 87 18.72 -7.91 5.94
C ALA A 87 18.89 -6.62 5.13
N ASP A 88 18.31 -6.57 3.93
CA ASP A 88 18.44 -5.49 2.95
C ASP A 88 17.22 -5.47 2.02
N LEU A 89 17.19 -4.53 1.06
CA LEU A 89 16.10 -4.44 0.09
C LEU A 89 16.07 -5.62 -0.90
N GLU A 90 17.20 -6.29 -1.11
CA GLU A 90 17.32 -7.48 -1.96
C GLU A 90 16.73 -8.73 -1.30
N SER A 91 16.56 -8.72 0.03
CA SER A 91 15.86 -9.77 0.79
C SER A 91 14.40 -9.93 0.34
N PHE A 92 13.82 -8.89 -0.29
CA PHE A 92 12.48 -8.95 -0.88
C PHE A 92 12.45 -9.50 -2.32
N HIS A 93 13.61 -9.65 -2.97
CA HIS A 93 13.68 -10.02 -4.38
C HIS A 93 13.48 -11.54 -4.59
N PRO A 94 12.72 -11.99 -5.61
CA PRO A 94 12.44 -13.42 -5.83
C PRO A 94 13.68 -14.30 -6.02
N ASP A 95 14.73 -13.78 -6.68
CA ASP A 95 15.98 -14.54 -6.84
C ASP A 95 16.69 -14.77 -5.50
N THR A 96 16.59 -13.82 -4.57
CA THR A 96 17.14 -13.95 -3.21
C THR A 96 16.31 -14.94 -2.40
N LEU A 97 14.97 -14.79 -2.39
CA LEU A 97 14.06 -15.72 -1.74
C LEU A 97 14.24 -17.16 -2.24
N PHE A 98 14.37 -17.34 -3.55
CA PHE A 98 14.57 -18.67 -4.16
C PHE A 98 15.89 -19.32 -3.73
N ARG A 99 16.95 -18.51 -3.55
CA ARG A 99 18.27 -18.96 -3.13
C ARG A 99 18.33 -19.29 -1.63
N GLU A 100 17.63 -18.53 -0.80
CA GLU A 100 17.85 -18.53 0.64
C GLU A 100 16.85 -19.37 1.43
N LEU A 101 15.58 -19.43 0.99
CA LEU A 101 14.55 -20.13 1.74
C LEU A 101 14.62 -21.65 1.54
N GLU A 102 14.51 -22.38 2.64
CA GLU A 102 14.59 -23.85 2.66
C GLU A 102 13.53 -24.52 1.77
N LEU A 103 12.34 -23.91 1.66
CA LEU A 103 11.28 -24.35 0.75
C LEU A 103 11.79 -24.45 -0.70
N PHE A 104 12.40 -23.37 -1.21
CA PHE A 104 12.84 -23.31 -2.60
C PHE A 104 14.08 -24.16 -2.85
N LYS A 105 15.00 -24.26 -1.88
CA LYS A 105 16.14 -25.19 -1.96
C LYS A 105 15.66 -26.64 -2.17
N LYS A 106 14.69 -27.10 -1.37
CA LYS A 106 14.14 -28.45 -1.50
C LYS A 106 13.43 -28.67 -2.84
N LEU A 107 12.64 -27.70 -3.31
CA LEU A 107 11.97 -27.77 -4.60
C LEU A 107 13.00 -27.82 -5.76
N HIS A 108 14.05 -27.01 -5.69
CA HIS A 108 15.13 -26.99 -6.67
C HIS A 108 15.91 -28.30 -6.71
N ASP A 109 16.22 -28.87 -5.55
CA ASP A 109 16.92 -30.16 -5.47
C ASP A 109 16.05 -31.31 -5.98
N LEU A 110 14.75 -31.30 -5.70
CA LEU A 110 13.80 -32.26 -6.27
C LEU A 110 13.74 -32.14 -7.80
N ARG A 111 13.71 -30.91 -8.33
CA ARG A 111 13.77 -30.63 -9.77
C ARG A 111 15.07 -31.14 -10.41
N LYS A 112 16.23 -30.91 -9.79
CA LYS A 112 17.53 -31.44 -10.24
C LYS A 112 17.53 -32.96 -10.29
N ARG A 113 16.98 -33.63 -9.28
CA ARG A 113 16.88 -35.09 -9.23
C ARG A 113 15.97 -35.66 -10.31
N LEU A 114 14.84 -35.02 -10.61
CA LEU A 114 13.99 -35.39 -11.75
C LEU A 114 14.68 -35.19 -13.11
N ASN A 115 15.60 -34.22 -13.20
CA ASN A 115 16.33 -34.03 -14.45
C ASN A 115 17.40 -35.10 -14.68
N ASN A 116 17.89 -35.75 -13.61
CA ASN A 116 18.90 -36.81 -13.66
C ASN A 116 18.27 -38.20 -13.86
N THR A 117 18.64 -38.89 -14.95
CA THR A 117 18.11 -40.21 -15.31
C THR A 117 18.34 -41.27 -14.24
N ALA A 118 19.45 -41.22 -13.50
CA ALA A 118 19.76 -42.22 -12.46
C ALA A 118 18.86 -42.10 -11.22
N ASN A 119 18.33 -40.91 -10.95
CA ASN A 119 17.53 -40.60 -9.76
C ASN A 119 16.04 -40.37 -10.08
N PHE A 120 15.68 -40.44 -11.36
CA PHE A 120 14.36 -40.09 -11.86
C PHE A 120 13.25 -40.89 -11.16
N ASP A 121 13.32 -42.22 -11.15
CA ASP A 121 12.26 -43.06 -10.60
C ASP A 121 12.01 -42.80 -9.10
N LYS A 122 13.08 -42.55 -8.33
CA LYS A 122 12.99 -42.22 -6.90
C LYS A 122 12.33 -40.87 -6.68
N ALA A 123 12.72 -39.86 -7.46
CA ALA A 123 12.16 -38.51 -7.37
C ALA A 123 10.71 -38.44 -7.88
N ALA A 124 10.38 -39.19 -8.94
CA ALA A 124 9.01 -39.31 -9.44
C ALA A 124 8.09 -39.96 -8.40
N ALA A 125 8.55 -41.01 -7.72
CA ALA A 125 7.81 -41.64 -6.61
C ALA A 125 7.63 -40.69 -5.41
N GLU A 126 8.57 -39.78 -5.16
CA GLU A 126 8.46 -38.76 -4.12
C GLU A 126 7.40 -37.71 -4.46
N VAL A 127 7.42 -37.15 -5.68
CA VAL A 127 6.38 -36.21 -6.15
C VAL A 127 4.98 -36.83 -6.06
N ALA A 128 4.84 -38.10 -6.45
CA ALA A 128 3.55 -38.80 -6.36
C ALA A 128 3.02 -38.88 -4.92
N LYS A 129 3.90 -39.04 -3.92
CA LYS A 129 3.55 -39.06 -2.49
C LYS A 129 3.19 -37.69 -1.92
N LEU A 130 3.57 -36.60 -2.61
CA LEU A 130 3.27 -35.23 -2.22
C LEU A 130 1.93 -34.73 -2.79
N SER A 131 1.17 -35.59 -3.47
CA SER A 131 -0.22 -35.34 -3.83
C SER A 131 -1.13 -35.30 -2.59
N GLY A 132 -2.26 -34.59 -2.67
CA GLY A 132 -3.32 -34.66 -1.64
C GLY A 132 -4.04 -33.35 -1.35
N THR A 133 -3.40 -32.19 -1.57
CA THR A 133 -4.03 -30.88 -1.43
C THR A 133 -4.55 -30.37 -2.77
N LYS A 134 -5.73 -29.74 -2.78
CA LYS A 134 -6.36 -29.17 -3.99
C LYS A 134 -6.22 -27.64 -4.08
N LYS A 135 -5.92 -26.97 -2.97
CA LYS A 135 -5.88 -25.51 -2.89
C LYS A 135 -4.45 -25.02 -3.13
N LYS A 136 -4.28 -24.14 -4.13
CA LYS A 136 -3.01 -23.44 -4.41
C LYS A 136 -2.54 -22.65 -3.18
N ALA A 137 -1.23 -22.60 -2.94
CA ALA A 137 -0.63 -21.88 -1.83
C ALA A 137 -0.91 -20.37 -1.93
N SER A 138 -0.86 -19.83 -3.15
CA SER A 138 -1.20 -18.42 -3.44
C SER A 138 -2.62 -18.03 -3.04
N ARG A 139 -3.52 -19.02 -2.91
CA ARG A 139 -4.91 -18.81 -2.48
C ARG A 139 -5.14 -19.11 -1.00
N ALA A 140 -4.16 -19.70 -0.30
CA ALA A 140 -4.31 -20.12 1.09
C ALA A 140 -4.44 -18.91 2.03
N GLY A 141 -3.69 -17.83 1.78
CA GLY A 141 -3.65 -16.60 2.60
C GLY A 141 -4.58 -15.46 2.17
N ARG A 142 -5.44 -15.65 1.16
CA ARG A 142 -6.39 -14.59 0.73
C ARG A 142 -7.33 -14.22 1.88
N GLY A 143 -7.39 -12.92 2.22
CA GLY A 143 -8.25 -12.37 3.27
C GLY A 143 -7.56 -12.16 4.64
N VAL A 144 -6.28 -12.54 4.77
CA VAL A 144 -5.47 -12.19 5.94
C VAL A 144 -5.13 -10.70 5.87
N ARG A 145 -5.21 -9.99 6.99
CA ARG A 145 -4.82 -8.58 7.10
C ARG A 145 -3.37 -8.48 7.59
N PRO A 146 -2.60 -7.49 7.12
CA PRO A 146 -1.25 -7.27 7.63
C PRO A 146 -1.31 -6.81 9.09
N ARG A 147 -0.39 -7.31 9.90
CA ARG A 147 -0.12 -6.80 11.25
C ARG A 147 0.76 -5.54 11.17
N GLY A 148 0.64 -4.62 12.12
CA GLY A 148 1.52 -3.45 12.18
C GLY A 148 1.14 -2.27 11.28
N ALA A 149 0.32 -2.52 10.24
CA ALA A 149 0.04 -1.54 9.19
C ALA A 149 -1.36 -0.88 9.27
N ALA A 150 -2.27 -1.38 10.11
CA ALA A 150 -3.61 -0.82 10.26
C ALA A 150 -4.14 -1.07 11.69
N PRO A 151 -4.77 -0.08 12.34
CA PRO A 151 -5.45 -0.31 13.62
C PRO A 151 -6.59 -1.34 13.46
N ALA A 152 -6.87 -2.08 14.54
CA ALA A 152 -7.93 -3.08 14.54
C ALA A 152 -9.32 -2.47 14.32
N THR A 153 -10.01 -2.92 13.28
CA THR A 153 -11.38 -2.51 12.96
C THR A 153 -12.38 -3.07 13.96
N GLY A 154 -13.18 -2.19 14.58
CA GLY A 154 -14.27 -2.57 15.48
C GLY A 154 -13.88 -2.65 16.96
N ALA A 155 -12.62 -2.45 17.31
CA ALA A 155 -12.22 -2.21 18.69
C ALA A 155 -12.66 -0.78 19.10
N ARG A 156 -13.28 -0.65 20.27
CA ARG A 156 -13.45 0.67 20.90
C ARG A 156 -12.10 1.14 21.45
N LEU A 157 -12.01 2.43 21.78
CA LEU A 157 -10.82 3.02 22.41
C LEU A 157 -10.33 2.16 23.61
N ASP A 158 -11.27 1.76 24.48
CA ASP A 158 -11.00 0.88 25.64
C ASP A 158 -10.54 -0.53 25.26
N ASP A 159 -10.94 -1.04 24.08
CA ASP A 159 -10.58 -2.37 23.62
C ASP A 159 -9.16 -2.39 23.03
N PHE A 160 -8.70 -1.29 22.41
CA PHE A 160 -7.31 -1.16 21.95
C PHE A 160 -6.32 -1.26 23.12
N ALA A 161 -6.64 -0.65 24.26
CA ALA A 161 -5.85 -0.76 25.48
C ALA A 161 -5.84 -2.18 26.08
N ARG A 162 -6.85 -3.01 25.77
CA ARG A 162 -7.00 -4.39 26.28
C ARG A 162 -6.52 -5.46 25.30
N LEU A 163 -6.31 -5.14 24.03
CA LEU A 163 -5.84 -6.05 22.98
C LEU A 163 -4.33 -6.34 23.06
N THR A 164 -3.73 -6.19 24.24
CA THR A 164 -2.32 -6.39 24.60
C THR A 164 -1.82 -7.84 24.55
N GLY A 165 -2.39 -8.69 23.69
CA GLY A 165 -2.13 -10.13 23.77
C GLY A 165 -2.58 -10.98 22.60
N ARG A 166 -2.49 -10.50 21.35
CA ARG A 166 -2.62 -11.42 20.21
C ARG A 166 -1.38 -12.30 20.14
N THR A 167 -1.52 -13.53 20.63
CA THR A 167 -0.53 -14.61 20.52
C THR A 167 -0.11 -14.79 19.07
N SER A 168 1.20 -14.84 18.83
CA SER A 168 1.77 -15.32 17.58
C SER A 168 1.23 -16.72 17.31
N VAL A 169 0.63 -16.92 16.14
CA VAL A 169 0.21 -18.26 15.70
C VAL A 169 1.49 -19.07 15.52
N GLN A 170 1.75 -20.00 16.43
CA GLN A 170 2.84 -20.94 16.28
C GLN A 170 2.55 -21.79 15.04
N ALA A 171 3.50 -21.83 14.11
CA ALA A 171 3.39 -22.62 12.91
C ALA A 171 3.39 -24.12 13.26
N GLU A 172 2.24 -24.76 13.15
CA GLU A 172 2.13 -26.21 13.30
C GLU A 172 2.41 -26.87 11.95
N GLY A 173 3.66 -27.25 11.69
CA GLY A 173 3.99 -28.05 10.51
C GLY A 173 5.46 -28.07 10.16
N GLY A 174 6.01 -29.26 9.92
CA GLY A 174 7.35 -29.42 9.38
C GLY A 174 7.40 -29.11 7.88
N ILE A 175 8.60 -28.82 7.38
CA ILE A 175 8.89 -28.54 5.97
C ILE A 175 8.33 -29.59 4.98
N ASP A 176 8.21 -30.86 5.38
CA ASP A 176 7.67 -31.91 4.52
C ASP A 176 6.12 -31.83 4.37
N ALA A 177 5.42 -31.30 5.38
CA ALA A 177 4.00 -30.97 5.25
C ALA A 177 3.81 -29.79 4.30
N LEU A 178 4.66 -28.76 4.42
CA LEU A 178 4.66 -27.62 3.50
C LEU A 178 4.91 -28.04 2.05
N LEU A 179 5.86 -28.94 1.80
CA LEU A 179 6.11 -29.48 0.45
C LEU A 179 4.88 -30.18 -0.13
N ARG A 180 4.15 -30.95 0.68
CA ARG A 180 2.91 -31.59 0.25
C ARG A 180 1.86 -30.53 -0.10
N ASP A 181 1.69 -29.51 0.73
CA ASP A 181 0.72 -28.44 0.52
C ASP A 181 0.97 -27.68 -0.78
N VAL A 182 2.24 -27.40 -1.06
CA VAL A 182 2.70 -26.64 -2.23
C VAL A 182 2.64 -27.45 -3.52
N ILE A 183 3.11 -28.70 -3.51
CA ILE A 183 3.21 -29.53 -4.72
C ILE A 183 1.85 -30.16 -5.06
N GLY A 184 1.10 -30.58 -4.03
CA GLY A 184 -0.13 -31.35 -4.18
C GLY A 184 -1.15 -30.83 -5.20
N PRO A 185 -1.44 -29.51 -5.28
CA PRO A 185 -2.41 -28.95 -6.21
C PRO A 185 -2.04 -29.13 -7.69
N PHE A 186 -0.77 -29.42 -7.98
CA PHE A 186 -0.23 -29.52 -9.33
C PHE A 186 0.07 -30.97 -9.74
N VAL A 187 -0.05 -31.93 -8.82
CA VAL A 187 0.18 -33.35 -9.12
C VAL A 187 -1.04 -33.94 -9.81
N VAL A 188 -0.87 -34.35 -11.07
CA VAL A 188 -1.87 -35.15 -11.79
C VAL A 188 -1.50 -36.63 -11.65
N PRO A 189 -2.37 -37.48 -11.06
CA PRO A 189 -2.10 -38.91 -10.95
C PRO A 189 -1.95 -39.55 -12.33
N ALA A 190 -0.83 -40.23 -12.55
CA ALA A 190 -0.55 -40.99 -13.77
C ALA A 190 0.12 -42.31 -13.44
N ALA A 191 -0.23 -43.39 -14.16
CA ALA A 191 0.36 -44.71 -13.96
C ALA A 191 1.86 -44.76 -14.32
N LYS A 192 2.29 -43.93 -15.28
CA LYS A 192 3.68 -43.68 -15.65
C LYS A 192 3.86 -42.20 -15.95
N PRO A 193 4.19 -41.37 -14.94
CA PRO A 193 4.33 -39.94 -15.16
C PRO A 193 5.54 -39.65 -16.05
N GLU A 194 5.32 -38.86 -17.11
CA GLU A 194 6.39 -38.43 -18.01
C GLU A 194 7.29 -37.39 -17.34
N LYS A 195 8.58 -37.43 -17.67
CA LYS A 195 9.58 -36.49 -17.13
C LYS A 195 9.18 -35.02 -17.33
N ALA A 196 8.72 -34.66 -18.53
CA ALA A 196 8.33 -33.30 -18.86
C ALA A 196 7.13 -32.83 -18.02
N ALA A 197 6.13 -33.70 -17.80
CA ALA A 197 4.96 -33.40 -16.98
C ALA A 197 5.34 -33.15 -15.51
N LEU A 198 6.22 -33.98 -14.93
CA LEU A 198 6.68 -33.79 -13.54
C LEU A 198 7.50 -32.52 -13.36
N LEU A 199 8.34 -32.17 -14.34
CA LEU A 199 9.08 -30.90 -14.32
C LEU A 199 8.12 -29.70 -14.40
N ALA A 200 7.12 -29.75 -15.27
CA ALA A 200 6.09 -28.72 -15.36
C ALA A 200 5.28 -28.58 -14.06
N THR A 201 4.94 -29.69 -13.40
CA THR A 201 4.31 -29.70 -12.06
C THR A 201 5.16 -28.95 -11.04
N LEU A 202 6.48 -29.20 -10.99
CA LEU A 202 7.36 -28.49 -10.06
C LEU A 202 7.55 -27.02 -10.41
N ASP A 203 7.73 -26.69 -11.69
CA ASP A 203 7.89 -25.31 -12.12
C ASP A 203 6.63 -24.48 -11.77
N ALA A 204 5.44 -25.07 -11.93
CA ALA A 204 4.18 -24.46 -11.50
C ALA A 204 4.08 -24.31 -9.98
N ALA A 205 4.50 -25.32 -9.20
CA ALA A 205 4.50 -25.28 -7.74
C ALA A 205 5.49 -24.24 -7.19
N ILE A 206 6.67 -24.10 -7.80
CA ILE A 206 7.67 -23.08 -7.48
C ILE A 206 7.09 -21.69 -7.72
N ALA A 207 6.51 -21.44 -8.90
CA ALA A 207 5.91 -20.16 -9.23
C ALA A 207 4.73 -19.81 -8.31
N ASP A 208 3.86 -20.77 -8.01
CA ASP A 208 2.74 -20.55 -7.09
C ASP A 208 3.21 -20.26 -5.66
N SER A 209 4.24 -20.96 -5.18
CA SER A 209 4.83 -20.71 -3.86
C SER A 209 5.50 -19.35 -3.77
N MET A 210 6.18 -18.91 -4.84
CA MET A 210 6.79 -17.59 -4.87
C MET A 210 5.72 -16.51 -4.77
N ARG A 211 4.63 -16.59 -5.54
CA ARG A 211 3.50 -15.66 -5.36
C ARG A 211 2.94 -15.74 -3.95
N ALA A 212 2.79 -16.94 -3.41
CA ALA A 212 2.26 -17.14 -2.07
C ALA A 212 3.13 -16.47 -0.99
N VAL A 213 4.45 -16.37 -1.17
CA VAL A 213 5.37 -15.61 -0.30
C VAL A 213 5.27 -14.11 -0.56
N LEU A 214 5.41 -13.68 -1.82
CA LEU A 214 5.40 -12.26 -2.21
C LEU A 214 4.08 -11.56 -1.90
N HIS A 215 2.97 -12.30 -1.90
CA HIS A 215 1.63 -11.79 -1.63
C HIS A 215 1.17 -12.04 -0.19
N GLN A 216 2.06 -12.51 0.70
CA GLN A 216 1.73 -12.54 2.12
C GLN A 216 1.54 -11.13 2.65
N PRO A 217 0.45 -10.84 3.38
CA PRO A 217 0.18 -9.48 3.88
C PRO A 217 1.30 -8.92 4.75
N ASP A 218 1.85 -9.70 5.68
CA ASP A 218 2.95 -9.24 6.55
C ASP A 218 4.25 -9.00 5.76
N PHE A 219 4.52 -9.80 4.74
CA PHE A 219 5.67 -9.60 3.85
C PHE A 219 5.52 -8.33 3.01
N GLN A 220 4.35 -8.13 2.39
CA GLN A 220 4.05 -6.91 1.63
C GLN A 220 4.01 -5.65 2.50
N ALA A 221 3.56 -5.75 3.76
CA ALA A 221 3.58 -4.64 4.69
C ALA A 221 5.02 -4.19 4.96
N ALA A 222 5.93 -5.13 5.26
CA ALA A 222 7.34 -4.83 5.42
C ALA A 222 7.96 -4.31 4.11
N GLU A 223 7.73 -4.98 2.98
CA GLU A 223 8.29 -4.60 1.67
C GLU A 223 7.84 -3.18 1.27
N SER A 224 6.54 -2.89 1.37
CA SER A 224 5.96 -1.59 1.01
C SER A 224 6.47 -0.46 1.91
N LEU A 225 6.68 -0.74 3.20
CA LEU A 225 7.23 0.22 4.15
C LEU A 225 8.67 0.59 3.78
N TRP A 226 9.53 -0.41 3.59
CA TRP A 226 10.95 -0.20 3.30
C TRP A 226 11.20 0.36 1.90
N ARG A 227 10.59 -0.22 0.87
CA ARG A 227 10.66 0.32 -0.50
C ARG A 227 10.00 1.69 -0.61
N GLY A 228 8.98 1.97 0.21
CA GLY A 228 8.36 3.29 0.28
C GLY A 228 9.30 4.36 0.84
N VAL A 229 10.08 4.03 1.87
CA VAL A 229 11.10 4.95 2.39
C VAL A 229 12.22 5.14 1.38
N ASP A 230 12.69 4.08 0.73
CA ASP A 230 13.67 4.18 -0.37
C ASP A 230 13.16 5.08 -1.50
N PHE A 231 11.90 4.89 -1.93
CA PHE A 231 11.23 5.74 -2.92
C PHE A 231 11.24 7.22 -2.51
N LEU A 232 10.95 7.53 -1.24
CA LEU A 232 10.96 8.89 -0.74
C LEU A 232 12.38 9.46 -0.76
N LEU A 233 13.35 8.75 -0.15
CA LEU A 233 14.73 9.24 0.01
C LEU A 233 15.43 9.48 -1.33
N ARG A 234 15.20 8.62 -2.34
CA ARG A 234 15.72 8.83 -3.70
C ARG A 234 15.21 10.09 -4.38
N ARG A 235 14.09 10.65 -3.90
CA ARG A 235 13.42 11.83 -4.46
C ARG A 235 13.55 13.07 -3.58
N LEU A 236 14.27 12.98 -2.46
CA LEU A 236 14.55 14.09 -1.57
C LEU A 236 16.05 14.38 -1.55
N GLU A 237 16.41 15.66 -1.52
CA GLU A 237 17.78 16.09 -1.23
C GLU A 237 17.94 16.22 0.29
N THR A 238 18.21 15.11 0.98
CA THR A 238 18.43 15.11 2.43
C THR A 238 19.73 15.80 2.82
N GLY A 239 19.75 16.40 4.01
CA GLY A 239 20.93 17.05 4.56
C GLY A 239 20.59 17.90 5.79
N PRO A 240 21.44 18.87 6.17
CA PRO A 240 21.24 19.66 7.38
C PRO A 240 19.92 20.46 7.41
N MET A 241 19.36 20.81 6.25
CA MET A 241 18.11 21.59 6.13
C MET A 241 16.86 20.75 5.85
N LEU A 242 17.02 19.47 5.47
CA LEU A 242 15.93 18.53 5.22
C LEU A 242 16.31 17.16 5.79
N GLN A 243 15.68 16.78 6.90
CA GLN A 243 16.00 15.55 7.62
C GLN A 243 14.79 14.61 7.62
N VAL A 244 15.01 13.33 7.34
CA VAL A 244 14.00 12.28 7.48
C VAL A 244 14.36 11.42 8.69
N HIS A 245 13.40 11.20 9.58
CA HIS A 245 13.56 10.34 10.74
C HIS A 245 12.56 9.19 10.72
N LEU A 246 13.06 7.96 10.93
CA LEU A 246 12.22 6.78 11.14
C LEU A 246 11.97 6.58 12.62
N ILE A 247 10.72 6.31 12.98
CA ILE A 247 10.31 5.99 14.35
C ILE A 247 9.51 4.69 14.30
N ASP A 248 10.12 3.62 14.83
CA ASP A 248 9.55 2.27 14.85
C ASP A 248 8.39 2.19 15.85
N ILE A 249 7.17 2.29 15.31
CA ILE A 249 5.89 2.29 16.01
C ILE A 249 4.87 1.59 15.10
N SER A 250 4.32 0.46 15.55
CA SER A 250 3.23 -0.21 14.83
C SER A 250 1.89 0.55 14.94
N ALA A 251 0.95 0.27 14.03
CA ALA A 251 -0.39 0.83 14.10
C ALA A 251 -1.11 0.47 15.42
N GLU A 252 -0.84 -0.72 15.95
CA GLU A 252 -1.35 -1.21 17.23
C GLU A 252 -0.75 -0.44 18.41
N GLU A 253 0.57 -0.22 18.43
CA GLU A 253 1.24 0.62 19.46
C GLU A 253 0.72 2.06 19.40
N PHE A 254 0.56 2.61 18.19
CA PHE A 254 -0.01 3.93 17.96
C PHE A 254 -1.43 4.04 18.55
N ALA A 255 -2.29 3.05 18.24
CA ALA A 255 -3.66 3.05 18.75
C ALA A 255 -3.71 2.84 20.27
N ALA A 256 -2.91 1.92 20.81
CA ALA A 256 -2.86 1.64 22.24
C ALA A 256 -2.37 2.84 23.05
N ASP A 257 -1.31 3.52 22.58
CA ASP A 257 -0.77 4.71 23.26
C ASP A 257 -1.77 5.87 23.29
N LEU A 258 -2.41 6.19 22.14
CA LEU A 258 -3.44 7.24 22.08
C LEU A 258 -4.69 6.91 22.89
N SER A 259 -4.95 5.63 23.14
CA SER A 259 -6.12 5.16 23.90
C SER A 259 -5.83 4.98 25.39
N SER A 260 -4.56 5.08 25.80
CA SER A 260 -4.14 4.74 27.17
C SER A 260 -4.60 5.75 28.24
N THR A 261 -4.86 7.00 27.83
CA THR A 261 -5.23 8.11 28.72
C THR A 261 -6.02 9.16 27.94
N ASP A 262 -6.85 9.94 28.64
CA ASP A 262 -7.51 11.12 28.06
C ASP A 262 -6.59 12.34 28.03
N ASP A 263 -5.63 12.47 28.96
CA ASP A 263 -4.62 13.53 28.89
C ASP A 263 -3.51 13.12 27.91
N LEU A 264 -3.58 13.66 26.70
CA LEU A 264 -2.65 13.32 25.63
C LEU A 264 -1.22 13.75 25.96
N ALA A 265 -0.99 14.66 26.92
CA ALA A 265 0.34 15.08 27.32
C ALA A 265 1.19 13.92 27.90
N ASP A 266 0.52 12.94 28.50
CA ASP A 266 1.13 11.76 29.16
C ASP A 266 1.49 10.63 28.18
N THR A 267 0.96 10.69 26.95
CA THR A 267 1.20 9.67 25.92
C THR A 267 2.68 9.62 25.51
N GLY A 268 3.11 8.46 25.02
CA GLY A 268 4.44 8.29 24.45
C GLY A 268 4.63 9.10 23.17
N LEU A 269 3.60 9.16 22.32
CA LEU A 269 3.59 9.93 21.07
C LEU A 269 3.77 11.42 21.31
N HIS A 270 3.07 12.01 22.28
CA HIS A 270 3.26 13.42 22.64
C HIS A 270 4.70 13.69 23.07
N ARG A 271 5.28 12.81 23.90
CA ARG A 271 6.68 12.94 24.32
C ARG A 271 7.67 12.82 23.16
N LEU A 272 7.46 11.91 22.23
CA LEU A 272 8.33 11.69 21.07
C LEU A 272 8.26 12.82 20.04
N LEU A 273 7.07 13.38 19.83
CA LEU A 273 6.80 14.29 18.71
C LEU A 273 6.78 15.76 19.12
N VAL A 274 6.52 16.05 20.40
CA VAL A 274 6.43 17.41 20.95
C VAL A 274 7.56 17.69 21.93
N ASN A 275 7.64 16.96 23.05
CA ASN A 275 8.56 17.31 24.14
C ASN A 275 10.03 17.11 23.76
N LYS A 276 10.41 15.91 23.33
CA LYS A 276 11.81 15.64 22.95
C LYS A 276 12.29 16.54 21.80
N PRO A 277 11.52 16.79 20.73
CA PRO A 277 11.95 17.70 19.68
C PRO A 277 12.02 19.17 20.13
N ALA A 278 11.26 19.58 21.15
CA ALA A 278 11.36 20.92 21.75
C ALA A 278 12.70 21.14 22.47
N GLU A 279 13.28 20.07 23.01
CA GLU A 279 14.60 20.09 23.66
C GLU A 279 15.76 19.90 22.67
N ALA A 280 15.46 19.44 21.45
CA ALA A 280 16.47 19.18 20.44
C ALA A 280 16.97 20.46 19.76
N LYS A 281 18.28 20.51 19.46
CA LYS A 281 18.91 21.65 18.77
C LYS A 281 18.27 21.99 17.42
N ASP A 282 17.86 20.96 16.68
CA ASP A 282 17.27 21.10 15.34
C ASP A 282 15.76 21.43 15.39
N GLY A 283 15.16 21.52 16.59
CA GLY A 283 13.76 21.86 16.80
C GLY A 283 12.78 20.77 16.38
N GLY A 284 11.50 21.10 16.27
CA GLY A 284 10.41 20.14 16.05
C GLY A 284 10.26 19.64 14.62
N TYR A 285 9.34 18.71 14.43
CA TYR A 285 8.95 18.23 13.11
C TYR A 285 8.11 19.25 12.34
N THR A 286 8.28 19.26 11.01
CA THR A 286 7.43 20.02 10.08
C THR A 286 6.32 19.13 9.55
N PHE A 287 6.68 17.89 9.21
CA PHE A 287 5.75 16.88 8.71
C PHE A 287 5.91 15.59 9.53
N ILE A 288 4.78 14.95 9.81
CA ILE A 288 4.70 13.65 10.45
C ILE A 288 3.86 12.78 9.52
N ALA A 289 4.32 11.59 9.18
CA ALA A 289 3.55 10.62 8.42
C ALA A 289 3.37 9.35 9.23
N GLY A 290 2.13 9.03 9.56
CA GLY A 290 1.76 7.71 10.04
C GLY A 290 1.55 6.80 8.85
N LEU A 291 2.47 5.86 8.63
CA LEU A 291 2.43 4.92 7.50
C LEU A 291 1.46 3.76 7.81
N TYR A 292 0.23 4.14 8.15
CA TYR A 292 -0.86 3.27 8.55
C TYR A 292 -2.08 3.46 7.65
N GLN A 293 -2.86 2.41 7.48
CA GLN A 293 -4.11 2.45 6.76
C GLN A 293 -5.29 2.56 7.74
N PHE A 294 -5.96 3.71 7.74
CA PHE A 294 -7.21 3.89 8.48
C PHE A 294 -8.41 3.54 7.60
N GLU A 295 -9.47 3.07 8.24
CA GLU A 295 -10.80 2.86 7.66
C GLU A 295 -11.82 3.88 8.18
N ALA A 296 -12.88 4.12 7.40
CA ALA A 296 -13.94 5.08 7.71
C ALA A 296 -14.87 4.58 8.83
N THR A 297 -14.37 4.56 10.07
CA THR A 297 -15.09 4.10 11.26
C THR A 297 -14.98 5.11 12.40
N PRO A 298 -15.97 5.21 13.31
CA PRO A 298 -15.91 6.13 14.44
C PRO A 298 -14.65 5.95 15.32
N PRO A 299 -14.23 4.74 15.73
CA PRO A 299 -13.00 4.57 16.52
C PRO A 299 -11.73 5.09 15.82
N HIS A 300 -11.63 4.90 14.50
CA HIS A 300 -10.50 5.44 13.74
C HIS A 300 -10.53 6.97 13.67
N THR A 301 -11.71 7.58 13.48
CA THR A 301 -11.82 9.04 13.52
C THR A 301 -11.47 9.63 14.89
N GLU A 302 -11.76 8.91 15.99
CA GLU A 302 -11.34 9.30 17.35
C GLU A 302 -9.81 9.29 17.49
N LEU A 303 -9.14 8.21 17.05
CA LEU A 303 -7.68 8.12 17.02
C LEU A 303 -7.06 9.25 16.18
N LEU A 304 -7.63 9.52 15.00
CA LEU A 304 -7.18 10.60 14.12
C LEU A 304 -7.36 11.98 14.75
N GLY A 305 -8.47 12.22 15.46
CA GLY A 305 -8.70 13.47 16.19
C GLY A 305 -7.72 13.65 17.36
N ARG A 306 -7.41 12.59 18.11
CA ARG A 306 -6.37 12.60 19.16
C ARG A 306 -5.00 12.93 18.57
N MET A 307 -4.63 12.28 17.47
CA MET A 307 -3.36 12.57 16.78
C MET A 307 -3.32 13.98 16.18
N ALA A 308 -4.45 14.52 15.70
CA ALA A 308 -4.54 15.89 15.22
C ALA A 308 -4.18 16.91 16.31
N LYS A 309 -4.61 16.68 17.56
CA LYS A 309 -4.21 17.52 18.72
C LYS A 309 -2.71 17.49 18.97
N ILE A 310 -2.11 16.29 18.96
CA ILE A 310 -0.66 16.14 19.12
C ILE A 310 0.09 16.81 17.96
N ALA A 311 -0.39 16.67 16.73
CA ALA A 311 0.21 17.30 15.54
C ALA A 311 0.15 18.83 15.61
N ASP A 312 -0.97 19.42 16.08
CA ASP A 312 -1.07 20.87 16.26
C ASP A 312 -0.14 21.37 17.37
N ALA A 313 -0.04 20.65 18.49
CA ALA A 313 0.95 20.94 19.53
C ALA A 313 2.40 20.83 19.04
N ALA A 314 2.70 19.86 18.17
CA ALA A 314 4.01 19.74 17.51
C ALA A 314 4.26 20.85 16.47
N GLY A 315 3.22 21.60 16.08
CA GLY A 315 3.28 22.57 14.99
C GLY A 315 3.48 21.93 13.62
N ALA A 316 3.15 20.63 13.47
CA ALA A 316 3.40 19.82 12.28
C ALA A 316 2.09 19.40 11.59
N SER A 317 2.17 19.07 10.30
CA SER A 317 1.06 18.41 9.60
C SER A 317 1.24 16.90 9.67
N PHE A 318 0.17 16.18 10.01
CA PHE A 318 0.11 14.72 10.07
C PHE A 318 -0.53 14.15 8.80
N PHE A 319 0.20 13.29 8.08
CA PHE A 319 -0.24 12.64 6.85
C PHE A 319 -0.48 11.16 7.11
N THR A 320 -1.60 10.61 6.66
CA THR A 320 -1.86 9.17 6.77
C THR A 320 -2.84 8.69 5.70
N ALA A 321 -3.00 7.38 5.54
CA ALA A 321 -3.89 6.82 4.53
C ALA A 321 -5.31 6.58 5.06
N MET A 322 -6.30 6.79 4.20
CA MET A 322 -7.71 6.46 4.45
C MET A 322 -8.22 5.50 3.36
N ALA A 323 -8.93 4.45 3.77
CA ALA A 323 -9.54 3.51 2.84
C ALA A 323 -10.67 4.22 2.10
N VAL A 324 -10.60 4.23 0.77
CA VAL A 324 -11.50 5.06 -0.05
C VAL A 324 -12.78 4.34 -0.47
N ASP A 325 -12.77 3.01 -0.46
CA ASP A 325 -13.80 2.17 -1.07
C ASP A 325 -15.20 2.45 -0.51
N ASP A 326 -15.35 2.46 0.81
CA ASP A 326 -16.63 2.73 1.46
C ASP A 326 -17.08 4.19 1.29
N LEU A 327 -16.14 5.12 1.14
CA LEU A 327 -16.43 6.56 1.03
C LEU A 327 -16.91 6.97 -0.36
N VAL A 328 -16.58 6.19 -1.40
CA VAL A 328 -16.95 6.48 -2.80
C VAL A 328 -17.99 5.51 -3.36
N ASN A 329 -18.45 4.53 -2.56
CA ASN A 329 -19.42 3.55 -3.01
C ASN A 329 -20.84 4.13 -3.03
N ALA A 330 -21.27 4.60 -4.20
CA ALA A 330 -22.61 5.15 -4.40
C ALA A 330 -23.75 4.15 -4.10
N LYS A 331 -23.53 2.85 -4.28
CA LYS A 331 -24.55 1.81 -4.01
C LYS A 331 -24.70 1.52 -2.52
N LYS A 332 -23.65 1.73 -1.74
CA LYS A 332 -23.60 1.45 -0.30
C LYS A 332 -22.98 2.65 0.42
N PRO A 333 -23.78 3.71 0.67
CA PRO A 333 -23.28 4.89 1.35
C PRO A 333 -22.80 4.53 2.77
N PRO A 334 -21.82 5.28 3.33
CA PRO A 334 -21.38 5.09 4.70
C PRO A 334 -22.52 5.13 5.71
N HIS A 335 -22.41 4.33 6.77
CA HIS A 335 -23.37 4.34 7.86
C HIS A 335 -23.48 5.75 8.49
N PRO A 336 -24.66 6.22 8.94
CA PRO A 336 -24.83 7.58 9.48
C PRO A 336 -23.84 7.95 10.60
N LEU A 337 -23.50 7.00 11.49
CA LEU A 337 -22.47 7.21 12.52
C LEU A 337 -21.09 7.57 11.94
N VAL A 338 -20.74 7.08 10.74
CA VAL A 338 -19.50 7.47 10.06
C VAL A 338 -19.59 8.93 9.60
N ALA A 339 -20.74 9.35 9.07
CA ALA A 339 -20.97 10.75 8.71
C ALA A 339 -20.86 11.68 9.93
N GLU A 340 -21.56 11.35 11.02
CA GLU A 340 -21.49 12.09 12.29
C GLU A 340 -20.04 12.17 12.82
N ALA A 341 -19.29 11.07 12.72
CA ALA A 341 -17.92 11.01 13.18
C ALA A 341 -16.94 11.86 12.36
N PHE A 342 -17.09 11.88 11.03
CA PHE A 342 -16.31 12.77 10.18
C PHE A 342 -16.72 14.23 10.33
N GLU A 343 -18.01 14.54 10.49
CA GLU A 343 -18.47 15.91 10.76
C GLU A 343 -17.86 16.44 12.07
N ALA A 344 -17.85 15.62 13.12
CA ALA A 344 -17.21 15.98 14.39
C ALA A 344 -15.69 16.15 14.24
N LEU A 345 -15.01 15.26 13.52
CA LEU A 345 -13.57 15.35 13.24
C LEU A 345 -13.24 16.62 12.46
N GLN A 346 -14.01 16.95 11.43
CA GLN A 346 -13.86 18.18 10.64
C GLN A 346 -14.15 19.44 11.46
N GLY A 347 -14.98 19.33 12.50
CA GLY A 347 -15.28 20.40 13.45
C GLY A 347 -14.15 20.73 14.43
N LEU A 348 -13.15 19.84 14.57
CA LEU A 348 -11.99 20.10 15.43
C LEU A 348 -11.05 21.16 14.83
N PRO A 349 -10.69 22.23 15.58
CA PRO A 349 -9.72 23.22 15.11
C PRO A 349 -8.37 22.62 14.71
N GLU A 350 -7.91 21.61 15.43
CA GLU A 350 -6.62 20.93 15.23
C GLU A 350 -6.63 20.06 13.97
N ALA A 351 -7.80 19.67 13.46
CA ALA A 351 -7.93 18.86 12.26
C ALA A 351 -7.43 19.57 10.98
N ARG A 352 -7.15 20.88 11.04
CA ARG A 352 -6.36 21.59 10.02
C ARG A 352 -4.97 20.99 9.77
N ARG A 353 -4.43 20.25 10.75
CA ARG A 353 -3.13 19.56 10.67
C ARG A 353 -3.24 18.14 10.14
N LEU A 354 -4.45 17.58 10.02
CA LEU A 354 -4.68 16.20 9.62
C LEU A 354 -4.93 16.10 8.12
N VAL A 355 -4.03 15.44 7.38
CA VAL A 355 -4.15 15.19 5.94
C VAL A 355 -4.38 13.70 5.71
N LEU A 356 -5.57 13.36 5.19
CA LEU A 356 -5.93 11.99 4.83
C LEU A 356 -5.79 11.80 3.32
N LEU A 357 -5.18 10.70 2.89
CA LEU A 357 -4.93 10.43 1.47
C LEU A 357 -5.33 9.01 1.06
N GLY A 358 -5.72 8.84 -0.20
CA GLY A 358 -5.94 7.54 -0.82
C GLY A 358 -6.32 7.68 -2.29
N PRO A 359 -6.32 6.60 -3.10
CA PRO A 359 -5.80 5.26 -2.83
C PRO A 359 -4.25 5.25 -2.71
N ARG A 360 -3.66 4.07 -2.55
CA ARG A 360 -2.21 3.84 -2.61
C ARG A 360 -1.67 3.90 -4.06
N PHE A 361 -0.34 3.98 -4.22
CA PHE A 361 0.35 4.07 -5.52
C PHE A 361 1.34 2.91 -5.72
N LEU A 362 1.67 2.56 -6.95
CA LEU A 362 2.52 1.41 -7.27
C LEU A 362 4.00 1.70 -6.93
N LEU A 363 4.66 0.83 -6.15
CA LEU A 363 6.07 1.00 -5.75
C LEU A 363 7.07 0.33 -6.68
N ARG A 364 6.72 -0.82 -7.26
CA ARG A 364 7.57 -1.56 -8.20
C ARG A 364 6.73 -2.22 -9.29
N HIS A 365 7.36 -2.52 -10.42
CA HIS A 365 6.75 -3.40 -11.40
C HIS A 365 6.59 -4.82 -10.83
N PRO A 366 5.53 -5.56 -11.23
CA PRO A 366 5.47 -6.98 -10.92
C PRO A 366 6.59 -7.72 -11.66
N TYR A 367 7.14 -8.75 -11.02
CA TYR A 367 8.19 -9.57 -11.62
C TYR A 367 7.64 -10.38 -12.79
N GLY A 368 8.34 -10.37 -13.91
CA GLY A 368 7.89 -10.99 -15.15
C GLY A 368 8.84 -10.72 -16.31
N LYS A 369 8.79 -11.59 -17.34
CA LYS A 369 9.76 -11.54 -18.45
C LYS A 369 9.72 -10.22 -19.23
N ARG A 370 8.54 -9.59 -19.30
CA ARG A 370 8.30 -8.34 -20.05
C ARG A 370 8.26 -7.10 -19.16
N SER A 371 8.35 -7.27 -17.83
CA SER A 371 8.34 -6.19 -16.85
C SER A 371 9.68 -6.18 -16.11
N ASP A 372 9.75 -6.78 -14.93
CA ASP A 372 10.96 -6.90 -14.11
C ASP A 372 11.45 -8.36 -14.10
N PRO A 373 12.38 -8.75 -14.98
CA PRO A 373 12.74 -10.15 -15.17
C PRO A 373 13.62 -10.68 -14.05
N ILE A 374 13.36 -11.94 -13.65
CA ILE A 374 14.21 -12.67 -12.69
C ILE A 374 15.06 -13.73 -13.42
N SER A 375 16.13 -14.20 -12.77
CA SER A 375 17.12 -15.09 -13.40
C SER A 375 17.03 -16.55 -12.94
N SER A 376 16.45 -16.83 -11.77
CA SER A 376 16.55 -18.15 -11.13
C SER A 376 15.59 -19.20 -11.70
N PHE A 377 14.39 -18.80 -12.11
CA PHE A 377 13.36 -19.69 -12.67
C PHE A 377 12.35 -18.89 -13.51
N ALA A 378 11.53 -19.59 -14.29
CA ALA A 378 10.46 -18.96 -15.06
C ALA A 378 9.34 -18.48 -14.12
N PHE A 379 9.10 -17.18 -14.07
CA PHE A 379 8.16 -16.57 -13.14
C PHE A 379 7.41 -15.41 -13.76
N GLU A 380 6.12 -15.35 -13.45
CA GLU A 380 5.22 -14.23 -13.72
C GLU A 380 4.42 -13.99 -12.44
N GLU A 381 4.65 -12.86 -11.78
CA GLU A 381 3.99 -12.47 -10.54
C GLU A 381 2.55 -12.03 -10.81
N PHE A 382 2.35 -11.19 -11.85
CA PHE A 382 1.03 -10.72 -12.24
C PHE A 382 0.21 -11.85 -12.85
N THR A 383 -1.05 -11.96 -12.42
CA THR A 383 -2.04 -12.83 -13.05
C THR A 383 -3.34 -12.07 -13.24
N LEU A 384 -4.08 -12.36 -14.32
CA LEU A 384 -5.41 -11.76 -14.55
C LEU A 384 -6.38 -12.03 -13.39
N THR A 385 -6.24 -13.18 -12.72
CA THR A 385 -7.08 -13.56 -11.57
C THR A 385 -6.79 -12.76 -10.30
N ASP A 386 -5.56 -12.28 -10.13
CA ASP A 386 -5.18 -11.43 -8.98
C ASP A 386 -5.36 -9.95 -9.31
N GLY A 387 -5.18 -9.56 -10.57
CA GLY A 387 -5.32 -8.20 -11.04
C GLY A 387 -4.45 -7.22 -10.23
N LEU A 388 -5.05 -6.10 -9.84
CA LEU A 388 -4.40 -5.08 -9.02
C LEU A 388 -4.14 -5.55 -7.57
N GLY A 389 -4.84 -6.59 -7.09
CA GLY A 389 -4.66 -7.11 -5.74
C GLY A 389 -3.30 -7.79 -5.51
N GLY A 390 -2.63 -8.25 -6.59
CA GLY A 390 -1.31 -8.87 -6.53
C GLY A 390 -0.12 -7.90 -6.64
N MET A 391 -0.37 -6.59 -6.65
CA MET A 391 0.67 -5.56 -6.83
C MET A 391 1.20 -5.05 -5.48
N LEU A 392 2.42 -4.49 -5.48
CA LEU A 392 3.00 -3.86 -4.30
C LEU A 392 2.66 -2.36 -4.22
N TRP A 393 1.76 -2.03 -3.30
CA TRP A 393 1.23 -0.68 -3.12
C TRP A 393 1.94 0.09 -2.00
N GLY A 394 2.45 1.28 -2.32
CA GLY A 394 3.10 2.22 -1.42
C GLY A 394 2.14 3.19 -0.75
N HIS A 395 2.53 3.61 0.44
CA HIS A 395 1.71 4.47 1.29
C HIS A 395 1.59 5.91 0.73
N PRO A 396 0.38 6.46 0.51
CA PRO A 396 0.17 7.72 -0.21
C PRO A 396 0.81 8.94 0.45
N ALA A 397 1.01 8.93 1.77
CA ALA A 397 1.74 10.00 2.46
C ALA A 397 3.17 10.18 1.94
N LEU A 398 3.84 9.09 1.51
CA LEU A 398 5.19 9.17 0.96
C LEU A 398 5.21 9.94 -0.37
N LEU A 399 4.23 9.67 -1.24
CA LEU A 399 4.05 10.41 -2.50
C LEU A 399 3.77 11.90 -2.24
N ALA A 400 2.91 12.20 -1.26
CA ALA A 400 2.61 13.58 -0.88
C ALA A 400 3.84 14.32 -0.32
N LEU A 401 4.66 13.64 0.49
CA LEU A 401 5.90 14.22 1.01
C LEU A 401 6.93 14.44 -0.09
N THR A 402 7.01 13.58 -1.11
CA THR A 402 7.81 13.82 -2.32
C THR A 402 7.37 15.11 -3.02
N ALA A 403 6.07 15.30 -3.24
CA ALA A 403 5.53 16.50 -3.86
C ALA A 403 5.86 17.77 -3.05
N LEU A 404 5.69 17.72 -1.73
CA LEU A 404 5.88 18.86 -0.82
C LEU A 404 7.35 19.21 -0.57
N ALA A 405 8.18 18.22 -0.27
CA ALA A 405 9.55 18.41 0.18
C ALA A 405 10.59 18.23 -0.94
N GLY A 406 10.29 17.46 -2.00
CA GLY A 406 11.21 17.16 -3.09
C GLY A 406 10.99 18.02 -4.35
N GLN A 407 9.74 18.31 -4.70
CA GLN A 407 9.38 18.93 -5.99
C GLN A 407 8.86 20.37 -5.88
N GLY A 408 9.22 21.08 -4.80
CA GLY A 408 8.84 22.48 -4.59
C GLY A 408 7.32 22.72 -4.52
N GLY A 409 6.53 21.69 -4.15
CA GLY A 409 5.08 21.77 -4.05
C GLY A 409 4.31 21.43 -5.32
N THR A 410 4.97 20.90 -6.36
CA THR A 410 4.27 20.40 -7.56
C THR A 410 3.38 19.21 -7.20
N PRO A 411 2.06 19.25 -7.48
CA PRO A 411 1.12 18.22 -7.02
C PRO A 411 1.15 16.93 -7.85
N THR A 412 1.97 16.86 -8.90
CA THR A 412 2.08 15.70 -9.79
C THR A 412 3.44 15.06 -9.62
N VAL A 413 3.45 13.78 -9.25
CA VAL A 413 4.66 12.96 -9.22
C VAL A 413 4.67 12.08 -10.46
N THR A 414 5.77 12.12 -11.20
CA THR A 414 6.00 11.37 -12.44
C THR A 414 7.03 10.26 -12.22
N ASP A 415 7.31 9.50 -13.27
CA ASP A 415 8.29 8.41 -13.25
C ASP A 415 7.92 7.33 -12.22
N LEU A 416 6.63 6.99 -12.21
CA LEU A 416 6.07 5.91 -11.38
C LEU A 416 6.00 4.61 -12.19
N PRO A 417 6.18 3.46 -11.54
CA PRO A 417 5.92 2.17 -12.17
C PRO A 417 4.47 2.07 -12.63
N PHE A 418 4.27 1.41 -13.77
CA PHE A 418 2.96 1.00 -14.27
C PHE A 418 3.10 -0.31 -15.06
N HIS A 419 2.01 -1.05 -15.21
CA HIS A 419 2.03 -2.37 -15.83
C HIS A 419 1.05 -2.45 -17.00
N HIS A 420 1.42 -3.18 -18.04
CA HIS A 420 0.53 -3.52 -19.14
C HIS A 420 0.24 -5.00 -19.13
N PHE A 421 -1.02 -5.36 -19.36
CA PHE A 421 -1.41 -6.74 -19.61
C PHE A 421 -2.06 -6.86 -20.99
N VAL A 422 -2.03 -8.08 -21.51
CA VAL A 422 -2.75 -8.44 -22.74
C VAL A 422 -4.05 -9.09 -22.31
N ASP A 423 -5.19 -8.56 -22.77
CA ASP A 423 -6.51 -9.10 -22.46
C ASP A 423 -6.86 -10.33 -23.34
N ALA A 424 -8.09 -10.83 -23.19
CA ALA A 424 -8.57 -12.00 -23.92
C ALA A 424 -8.65 -11.78 -25.43
N ASP A 425 -8.82 -10.53 -25.86
CA ASP A 425 -8.93 -10.12 -27.27
C ASP A 425 -7.54 -9.86 -27.91
N GLY A 426 -6.49 -9.86 -27.09
CA GLY A 426 -5.12 -9.63 -27.53
C GLY A 426 -4.67 -8.17 -27.44
N ASP A 427 -5.51 -7.29 -26.89
CA ASP A 427 -5.23 -5.87 -26.76
C ASP A 427 -4.38 -5.57 -25.53
N SER A 428 -3.43 -4.64 -25.69
CA SER A 428 -2.51 -4.23 -24.62
C SER A 428 -3.11 -3.10 -23.80
N THR A 429 -3.57 -3.41 -22.58
CA THR A 429 -4.19 -2.45 -21.67
C THR A 429 -3.23 -2.04 -20.55
N ALA A 430 -3.09 -0.73 -20.35
CA ALA A 430 -2.32 -0.15 -19.25
C ALA A 430 -3.14 -0.13 -17.94
N LEU A 431 -2.57 -0.67 -16.88
CA LEU A 431 -3.11 -0.58 -15.51
C LEU A 431 -2.75 0.78 -14.89
N PRO A 432 -3.58 1.29 -13.95
CA PRO A 432 -3.30 2.52 -13.22
C PRO A 432 -2.03 2.41 -12.36
N CYS A 433 -1.33 3.55 -12.17
CA CYS A 433 -0.26 3.70 -11.17
C CYS A 433 -0.79 3.70 -9.71
N THR A 434 -2.10 3.59 -9.52
CA THR A 434 -2.80 3.56 -8.23
C THR A 434 -3.67 2.31 -8.13
N GLU A 435 -4.16 1.98 -6.95
CA GLU A 435 -5.02 0.78 -6.74
C GLU A 435 -6.29 0.76 -7.58
N ARG A 436 -6.66 1.92 -8.15
CA ARG A 436 -7.78 2.11 -9.07
C ARG A 436 -7.66 3.43 -9.80
N PHE A 437 -8.36 3.53 -10.93
CA PHE A 437 -8.67 4.84 -11.51
C PHE A 437 -9.72 5.56 -10.67
N MET A 438 -9.52 6.85 -10.43
CA MET A 438 -10.45 7.69 -9.71
C MET A 438 -11.23 8.55 -10.69
N SER A 439 -12.56 8.41 -10.72
CA SER A 439 -13.42 9.29 -11.50
C SER A 439 -13.48 10.68 -10.87
N THR A 440 -13.83 11.70 -11.66
CA THR A 440 -14.04 13.07 -11.13
C THR A 440 -15.11 13.13 -10.05
N THR A 441 -16.15 12.30 -10.16
CA THR A 441 -17.17 12.11 -9.13
C THR A 441 -16.57 11.53 -7.86
N ALA A 442 -15.82 10.43 -7.95
CA ALA A 442 -15.19 9.82 -6.78
C ALA A 442 -14.20 10.77 -6.07
N VAL A 443 -13.42 11.54 -6.83
CA VAL A 443 -12.53 12.58 -6.29
C VAL A 443 -13.33 13.67 -5.56
N SER A 444 -14.46 14.09 -6.13
CA SER A 444 -15.32 15.10 -5.51
C SER A 444 -15.96 14.58 -4.22
N GLU A 445 -16.43 13.33 -4.21
CA GLU A 445 -16.98 12.68 -3.02
C GLU A 445 -15.95 12.54 -1.91
N LEU A 446 -14.73 12.05 -2.20
CA LEU A 446 -13.64 12.03 -1.21
C LEU A 446 -13.33 13.42 -0.64
N GLY A 447 -13.39 14.45 -1.49
CA GLY A 447 -13.23 15.83 -1.06
C GLY A 447 -14.24 16.27 0.00
N ARG A 448 -15.49 15.76 -0.04
CA ARG A 448 -16.51 16.06 1.00
C ARG A 448 -16.15 15.45 2.35
N TRP A 449 -15.53 14.28 2.34
CA TRP A 449 -14.98 13.62 3.53
C TRP A 449 -13.65 14.24 3.99
N GLY A 450 -13.07 15.17 3.21
CA GLY A 450 -11.77 15.77 3.48
C GLY A 450 -10.60 14.82 3.24
N VAL A 451 -10.79 13.82 2.37
CA VAL A 451 -9.75 12.90 1.92
C VAL A 451 -9.20 13.37 0.57
N ALA A 452 -7.89 13.55 0.49
CA ALA A 452 -7.19 13.88 -0.74
C ALA A 452 -7.03 12.63 -1.61
N ALA A 453 -7.36 12.77 -2.90
CA ALA A 453 -7.29 11.69 -3.86
C ALA A 453 -5.94 11.65 -4.57
N LEU A 454 -5.33 10.46 -4.69
CA LEU A 454 -4.28 10.17 -5.66
C LEU A 454 -4.95 9.77 -6.99
N VAL A 455 -4.69 10.56 -8.03
CA VAL A 455 -5.33 10.41 -9.34
C VAL A 455 -4.28 9.97 -10.35
N ALA A 456 -4.29 8.69 -10.73
CA ALA A 456 -3.48 8.18 -11.82
C ALA A 456 -4.00 8.63 -13.18
N HIS A 457 -3.08 9.00 -14.08
CA HIS A 457 -3.40 9.29 -15.47
C HIS A 457 -3.32 8.00 -16.31
N LYS A 458 -4.33 7.77 -17.16
CA LYS A 458 -4.41 6.53 -17.95
C LYS A 458 -3.25 6.48 -18.95
N GLY A 459 -2.46 5.41 -18.88
CA GLY A 459 -1.33 5.19 -19.78
C GLY A 459 -0.11 6.06 -19.51
N GLU A 460 -0.10 6.81 -18.40
CA GLU A 460 1.03 7.66 -18.02
C GLU A 460 1.64 7.20 -16.69
N PRO A 461 2.98 7.26 -16.55
CA PRO A 461 3.68 6.97 -15.30
C PRO A 461 3.58 8.16 -14.32
N SER A 462 2.37 8.68 -14.10
CA SER A 462 2.14 9.88 -13.29
C SER A 462 0.92 9.76 -12.39
N VAL A 463 1.04 10.34 -11.19
CA VAL A 463 -0.05 10.47 -10.22
C VAL A 463 -0.13 11.92 -9.77
N ARG A 464 -1.34 12.48 -9.82
CA ARG A 464 -1.65 13.82 -9.34
C ARG A 464 -2.40 13.77 -8.01
N LEU A 465 -2.02 14.64 -7.09
CA LEU A 465 -2.68 14.85 -5.80
C LEU A 465 -3.83 15.86 -5.99
N SER A 466 -5.05 15.50 -5.56
CA SER A 466 -6.22 16.40 -5.68
C SER A 466 -6.15 17.59 -4.72
N GLY A 467 -5.43 17.44 -3.61
CA GLY A 467 -5.20 18.48 -2.60
C GLY A 467 -4.27 17.99 -1.50
N LEU A 468 -3.74 18.92 -0.70
CA LEU A 468 -2.84 18.65 0.44
C LEU A 468 -3.20 19.47 1.69
N GLY A 469 -4.45 19.96 1.75
CA GLY A 469 -4.97 20.69 2.90
C GLY A 469 -5.47 19.74 3.99
N GLY A 470 -5.52 20.23 5.24
CA GLY A 470 -6.09 19.46 6.34
C GLY A 470 -7.60 19.23 6.19
N ILE A 471 -8.12 18.17 6.83
CA ILE A 471 -9.50 17.71 6.70
C ILE A 471 -10.53 18.79 7.08
N ALA A 472 -10.19 19.70 8.00
CA ALA A 472 -11.04 20.83 8.38
C ALA A 472 -11.36 21.81 7.23
N ALA A 473 -10.50 21.88 6.19
CA ALA A 473 -10.74 22.73 5.03
C ALA A 473 -11.94 22.27 4.19
N ALA A 474 -12.29 20.99 4.22
CA ALA A 474 -13.45 20.43 3.52
C ALA A 474 -14.78 20.84 4.16
N GLY A 475 -14.84 20.90 5.50
CA GLY A 475 -16.02 21.38 6.25
C GLY A 475 -16.33 22.86 6.00
N ALA A 476 -15.30 23.67 5.75
CA ALA A 476 -15.44 25.08 5.38
C ALA A 476 -15.86 25.28 3.91
N ALA A 477 -15.28 24.51 2.97
CA ALA A 477 -15.59 24.61 1.55
C ALA A 477 -17.01 24.14 1.20
N SER A 478 -17.51 23.10 1.88
CA SER A 478 -18.88 22.57 1.71
C SER A 478 -19.97 23.54 2.17
N LYS A 479 -19.68 24.41 3.15
CA LYS A 479 -20.62 25.43 3.66
C LYS A 479 -20.58 26.76 2.91
N ALA A 480 -19.48 27.09 2.24
CA ALA A 480 -19.24 28.43 1.71
C ALA A 480 -19.20 28.54 0.17
N GLY A 481 -19.26 27.44 -0.59
CA GLY A 481 -19.15 27.52 -2.06
C GLY A 481 -17.84 28.18 -2.55
N ALA A 482 -16.81 28.21 -1.71
CA ALA A 482 -15.56 28.91 -1.96
C ALA A 482 -14.41 27.91 -2.15
N ARG A 483 -13.64 28.10 -3.23
CA ARG A 483 -12.33 27.45 -3.42
C ARG A 483 -11.40 27.93 -2.30
N ALA A 484 -11.11 27.08 -1.33
CA ALA A 484 -10.12 27.37 -0.30
C ALA A 484 -8.72 27.32 -0.92
N GLY A 485 -8.17 28.51 -1.21
CA GLY A 485 -6.76 28.69 -1.50
C GLY A 485 -5.94 28.44 -0.24
N ILE A 486 -4.86 27.70 -0.38
CA ILE A 486 -3.93 27.36 0.70
C ILE A 486 -3.08 28.60 1.01
N GLU A 487 -3.17 29.15 2.22
CA GLU A 487 -2.12 30.02 2.77
C GLU A 487 -1.01 29.16 3.37
N MET A 488 0.01 28.85 2.57
CA MET A 488 1.27 28.33 3.09
C MET A 488 2.11 29.49 3.60
N ASN A 489 2.10 29.76 4.91
CA ASN A 489 3.07 30.67 5.50
C ASN A 489 4.34 29.90 5.93
N VAL A 490 5.06 29.38 4.94
CA VAL A 490 6.45 28.92 5.13
C VAL A 490 7.28 29.54 4.00
N LYS A 491 7.92 30.67 4.29
CA LYS A 491 8.95 31.24 3.40
C LYS A 491 10.24 30.42 3.54
N SER A 492 10.30 29.26 2.90
CA SER A 492 11.56 28.57 2.61
C SER A 492 12.04 29.00 1.23
N LYS A 493 12.98 29.95 1.19
CA LYS A 493 13.67 30.33 -0.05
C LYS A 493 14.75 29.27 -0.32
N LEU A 494 14.37 28.15 -0.92
CA LEU A 494 15.33 27.23 -1.54
C LEU A 494 15.89 27.94 -2.78
N ALA A 495 17.20 27.88 -2.95
CA ALA A 495 17.98 28.82 -3.76
C ALA A 495 17.54 28.89 -5.24
N GLU A 496 17.28 30.10 -5.73
CA GLU A 496 17.32 30.42 -7.16
C GLU A 496 18.74 30.19 -7.68
N THR A 497 18.90 29.25 -8.61
CA THR A 497 20.09 29.12 -9.44
C THR A 497 20.18 30.34 -10.35
N PRO A 498 21.30 31.10 -10.37
CA PRO A 498 21.40 32.26 -11.25
C PRO A 498 21.51 31.81 -12.71
N LYS A 499 20.57 32.29 -13.54
CA LYS A 499 20.65 32.22 -15.00
C LYS A 499 21.97 32.86 -15.44
N ARG A 500 22.80 32.06 -16.11
CA ARG A 500 24.02 32.52 -16.79
C ARG A 500 23.59 33.43 -17.94
N SER A 501 23.77 34.74 -17.76
CA SER A 501 23.59 35.74 -18.81
C SER A 501 24.73 35.63 -19.83
N ALA A 502 24.39 35.37 -21.09
CA ALA A 502 25.31 35.52 -22.22
C ALA A 502 25.56 37.03 -22.48
N PRO A 503 26.80 37.46 -22.78
CA PRO A 503 27.07 38.82 -23.19
C PRO A 503 26.99 38.99 -24.72
N THR A 504 26.46 40.13 -25.16
CA THR A 504 26.34 40.51 -26.57
C THR A 504 27.49 41.44 -27.00
N LYS A 505 28.19 41.01 -28.06
CA LYS A 505 28.80 41.73 -29.21
C LYS A 505 30.02 42.69 -29.08
N ALA A 506 31.04 42.27 -29.85
CA ALA A 506 31.77 42.97 -30.94
C ALA A 506 33.09 43.71 -30.61
N SER A 507 34.21 43.21 -31.15
CA SER A 507 34.94 43.81 -32.29
C SER A 507 36.24 43.06 -32.64
N GLN A 508 36.38 42.77 -33.95
CA GLN A 508 37.58 42.90 -34.80
C GLN A 508 38.79 41.93 -34.74
N ASP A 509 39.05 41.42 -35.94
CA ASP A 509 40.32 41.25 -36.67
C ASP A 509 41.15 39.94 -36.57
N ASP A 510 41.24 39.35 -37.77
CA ASP A 510 42.37 38.71 -38.46
C ASP A 510 42.76 37.22 -38.28
N ASP A 511 43.01 36.65 -39.46
CA ASP A 511 43.79 35.47 -39.88
C ASP A 511 43.17 34.05 -39.95
N GLU A 512 42.86 33.68 -41.18
CA GLU A 512 42.87 32.34 -41.81
C GLU A 512 44.30 31.72 -41.85
N PRO A 513 44.56 30.46 -42.34
CA PRO A 513 43.63 29.47 -42.92
C PRO A 513 43.84 28.00 -42.47
N SER A 514 42.93 27.16 -42.99
CA SER A 514 43.16 25.84 -43.63
C SER A 514 42.49 24.61 -42.99
N GLY A 515 41.77 23.84 -43.82
CA GLY A 515 41.48 22.43 -43.56
C GLY A 515 40.08 21.92 -43.93
N SER A 516 39.75 21.96 -45.22
CA SER A 516 38.91 21.03 -46.00
C SER A 516 38.01 19.99 -45.29
N GLY A 517 36.75 19.91 -45.74
CA GLY A 517 36.01 18.65 -45.81
C GLY A 517 34.49 18.78 -45.75
N ASP A 518 33.87 18.76 -46.94
CA ASP A 518 32.51 18.32 -47.34
C ASP A 518 31.70 17.52 -46.28
N ASP A 519 30.38 17.51 -46.20
CA ASP A 519 29.36 17.65 -47.25
C ASP A 519 27.95 17.80 -46.59
N SER A 520 27.04 18.49 -47.28
CA SER A 520 25.56 18.33 -47.32
C SER A 520 24.76 18.20 -46.01
N GLY A 521 23.84 19.11 -45.64
CA GLY A 521 22.75 19.73 -46.41
C GLY A 521 21.41 19.27 -45.80
N GLY A 522 20.74 20.07 -44.94
CA GLY A 522 19.61 20.93 -45.30
C GLY A 522 18.28 20.17 -45.13
N SER A 523 17.52 20.31 -44.03
CA SER A 523 16.71 21.44 -43.54
C SER A 523 15.38 21.65 -44.28
N SER A 524 14.37 22.01 -43.47
CA SER A 524 13.08 22.65 -43.78
C SER A 524 11.97 21.74 -44.28
N SER A 525 10.70 21.92 -43.95
CA SER A 525 9.96 22.71 -42.96
C SER A 525 8.47 22.43 -43.25
N ASP A 526 7.62 22.60 -42.24
CA ASP A 526 6.21 23.01 -42.35
C ASP A 526 5.23 22.16 -43.18
N MET A 527 4.24 21.58 -42.50
CA MET A 527 2.84 21.65 -42.94
C MET A 527 1.87 21.28 -41.79
N ASP A 528 1.52 22.30 -41.01
CA ASP A 528 0.16 22.45 -40.47
C ASP A 528 -0.75 22.84 -41.64
N ASP A 529 -1.62 21.92 -42.06
CA ASP A 529 -2.97 22.17 -42.57
C ASP A 529 -3.47 20.88 -43.21
N LEU A 530 -4.67 20.44 -42.83
CA LEU A 530 -5.68 19.72 -43.61
C LEU A 530 -6.57 18.88 -42.69
N LEU A 531 -7.37 19.58 -41.87
CA LEU A 531 -8.67 19.10 -41.41
C LEU A 531 -9.75 19.76 -42.28
N ALA A 532 -10.35 19.02 -43.23
CA ALA A 532 -11.73 19.22 -43.67
C ALA A 532 -12.20 18.15 -44.68
N GLY A 533 -13.35 17.54 -44.38
CA GLY A 533 -14.14 16.73 -45.31
C GLY A 533 -13.81 15.24 -45.21
N LEU A 534 -14.74 14.32 -44.96
CA LEU A 534 -16.09 14.24 -45.51
C LEU A 534 -16.93 13.27 -44.66
N GLY A 535 -18.23 13.55 -44.51
CA GLY A 535 -19.20 12.62 -43.93
C GLY A 535 -19.88 11.72 -44.97
N GLY A 536 -20.69 10.78 -44.46
CA GLY A 536 -21.54 9.84 -45.19
C GLY A 536 -20.89 8.46 -45.30
N SER A 537 -21.57 7.32 -45.13
CA SER A 537 -23.00 7.02 -45.03
C SER A 537 -23.16 5.55 -44.59
N ASP A 538 -24.36 5.21 -44.12
CA ASP A 538 -24.87 3.90 -43.71
C ASP A 538 -24.56 2.72 -44.66
N SER A 539 -24.48 1.51 -44.10
CA SER A 539 -25.35 0.37 -44.49
C SER A 539 -25.15 -0.85 -43.58
N ASP A 540 -26.30 -1.41 -43.20
CA ASP A 540 -26.53 -2.68 -42.52
C ASP A 540 -26.04 -3.90 -43.36
N ASP A 541 -25.67 -5.01 -42.72
CA ASP A 541 -26.54 -6.21 -42.62
C ASP A 541 -25.82 -7.41 -41.95
N SER A 542 -26.68 -8.18 -41.30
CA SER A 542 -26.68 -9.36 -40.44
C SER A 542 -25.79 -10.59 -40.74
N GLY A 543 -25.61 -11.43 -39.71
CA GLY A 543 -25.06 -12.78 -39.87
C GLY A 543 -24.76 -13.59 -38.59
N SER A 544 -25.80 -13.95 -37.84
CA SER A 544 -25.94 -14.89 -36.70
C SER A 544 -24.84 -15.90 -36.27
N SER A 545 -24.74 -16.01 -34.93
CA SER A 545 -24.69 -17.21 -34.06
C SER A 545 -23.44 -18.10 -34.01
N SER A 546 -22.81 -18.18 -32.83
CA SER A 546 -23.10 -19.26 -31.87
C SER A 546 -22.34 -19.05 -30.55
N SER A 547 -23.05 -19.36 -29.48
CA SER A 547 -22.69 -19.30 -28.06
C SER A 547 -21.57 -20.27 -27.66
N SER A 548 -20.59 -19.79 -26.89
CA SER A 548 -20.16 -20.39 -25.61
C SER A 548 -18.87 -19.75 -25.11
N SER A 549 -18.95 -18.83 -24.13
CA SER A 549 -17.97 -18.64 -23.03
C SER A 549 -18.15 -17.29 -22.32
N ASP A 550 -19.38 -16.97 -21.90
CA ASP A 550 -19.66 -15.73 -21.14
C ASP A 550 -19.29 -15.82 -19.64
N SER A 551 -18.56 -16.85 -19.21
CA SER A 551 -18.16 -16.97 -17.79
C SER A 551 -16.90 -16.18 -17.42
N ASP A 552 -16.11 -15.74 -18.40
CA ASP A 552 -14.82 -15.06 -18.14
C ASP A 552 -14.93 -13.52 -18.25
N LEU A 553 -16.00 -13.01 -18.89
CA LEU A 553 -16.31 -11.58 -18.97
C LEU A 553 -16.97 -11.05 -17.68
N ASP A 554 -17.80 -11.84 -17.01
CA ASP A 554 -18.40 -11.46 -15.72
C ASP A 554 -17.36 -11.34 -14.60
N ALA A 555 -16.28 -12.13 -14.64
CA ALA A 555 -15.16 -12.01 -13.70
C ALA A 555 -14.29 -10.75 -13.93
N LEU A 556 -14.23 -10.25 -15.17
CA LEU A 556 -13.50 -9.02 -15.52
C LEU A 556 -14.31 -7.75 -15.21
N LEU A 557 -15.63 -7.80 -15.33
CA LEU A 557 -16.52 -6.69 -14.99
C LEU A 557 -16.77 -6.56 -13.47
N ALA A 558 -16.75 -7.67 -12.72
CA ALA A 558 -16.83 -7.65 -11.26
C ALA A 558 -15.63 -6.94 -10.58
N GLY A 559 -14.48 -6.86 -11.25
CA GLY A 559 -13.31 -6.10 -10.80
C GLY A 559 -13.40 -4.58 -11.07
N LEU A 560 -14.34 -4.14 -11.91
CA LEU A 560 -14.54 -2.74 -12.30
C LEU A 560 -15.91 -2.16 -11.89
N GLY A 561 -16.82 -2.98 -11.36
CA GLY A 561 -18.07 -2.56 -10.74
C GLY A 561 -18.50 -3.61 -9.71
N GLY A 562 -18.59 -3.20 -8.45
CA GLY A 562 -18.72 -4.16 -7.34
C GLY A 562 -20.00 -5.00 -7.30
N GLY A 563 -19.82 -6.20 -6.72
CA GLY A 563 -20.80 -6.95 -5.92
C GLY A 563 -21.40 -8.18 -6.61
N ASP A 564 -21.01 -9.37 -6.15
CA ASP A 564 -21.64 -10.67 -6.41
C ASP A 564 -23.12 -10.70 -6.01
N ASP A 565 -23.97 -11.35 -6.82
CA ASP A 565 -25.32 -11.77 -6.47
C ASP A 565 -25.43 -13.31 -6.55
N ALA A 566 -25.91 -13.92 -5.47
CA ALA A 566 -26.58 -15.21 -5.49
C ALA A 566 -28.03 -14.97 -5.05
N PRO A 567 -29.05 -15.39 -5.81
CA PRO A 567 -30.44 -15.08 -5.48
C PRO A 567 -30.95 -15.98 -4.36
N ALA A 568 -31.38 -15.35 -3.26
CA ALA A 568 -32.31 -15.95 -2.31
C ALA A 568 -33.70 -15.98 -2.95
N SER A 569 -34.32 -17.15 -2.98
CA SER A 569 -35.70 -17.35 -3.42
C SER A 569 -36.68 -16.88 -2.35
N ASP A 570 -37.69 -16.17 -2.83
CA ASP A 570 -38.82 -15.53 -2.17
C ASP A 570 -39.60 -16.43 -1.19
N ASP A 571 -39.96 -15.82 -0.05
CA ASP A 571 -40.97 -16.30 0.88
C ASP A 571 -42.37 -16.14 0.27
N THR A 572 -43.19 -17.19 0.36
CA THR A 572 -44.65 -17.07 0.22
C THR A 572 -45.32 -17.35 1.54
N ALA A 573 -46.17 -16.41 1.95
CA ALA A 573 -46.94 -16.42 3.18
C ALA A 573 -47.96 -17.58 3.25
N ALA A 574 -48.02 -18.24 4.40
CA ALA A 574 -49.22 -18.85 4.96
C ALA A 574 -49.00 -19.07 6.46
N GLY A 575 -49.86 -18.50 7.31
CA GLY A 575 -49.77 -18.63 8.77
C GLY A 575 -50.28 -19.97 9.29
N ASP A 576 -49.93 -20.28 10.54
CA ASP A 576 -50.84 -20.82 11.55
C ASP A 576 -50.10 -20.88 12.91
N ASP A 577 -50.86 -20.69 13.99
CA ASP A 577 -50.46 -20.78 15.38
C ASP A 577 -49.93 -22.18 15.74
N GLY A 578 -48.81 -22.29 16.47
CA GLY A 578 -48.38 -23.60 16.96
C GLY A 578 -47.02 -23.74 17.64
N MET A 579 -47.01 -23.48 18.96
CA MET A 579 -46.21 -24.18 19.98
C MET A 579 -44.69 -24.01 20.04
N ASP A 580 -44.30 -23.04 20.88
CA ASP A 580 -42.98 -22.88 21.48
C ASP A 580 -42.85 -23.77 22.76
N ALA A 581 -42.88 -25.09 22.60
CA ALA A 581 -42.72 -26.05 23.71
C ALA A 581 -41.33 -26.68 23.78
N GLU A 582 -40.61 -26.76 22.66
CA GLU A 582 -39.28 -27.36 22.59
C GLU A 582 -38.17 -26.38 22.97
N LEU A 583 -38.33 -25.09 22.67
CA LEU A 583 -37.37 -24.04 23.04
C LEU A 583 -37.32 -23.81 24.57
N ALA A 584 -38.47 -23.93 25.24
CA ALA A 584 -38.58 -23.85 26.69
C ALA A 584 -37.95 -25.08 27.39
N ALA A 585 -37.95 -26.25 26.74
CA ALA A 585 -37.28 -27.45 27.26
C ALA A 585 -35.75 -27.36 27.09
N LEU A 586 -35.28 -26.73 26.02
CA LEU A 586 -33.85 -26.59 25.70
C LEU A 586 -33.16 -25.58 26.64
N LEU A 587 -33.81 -24.46 26.94
CA LEU A 587 -33.31 -23.46 27.90
C LEU A 587 -33.28 -23.96 29.35
N LYS A 588 -34.09 -24.96 29.70
CA LYS A 588 -34.08 -25.58 31.04
C LYS A 588 -33.00 -26.65 31.21
N SER A 589 -32.36 -27.07 30.12
CA SER A 589 -31.30 -28.09 30.11
C SER A 589 -29.88 -27.54 30.17
N LEU A 590 -29.71 -26.21 30.13
CA LEU A 590 -28.42 -25.53 30.01
C LEU A 590 -27.93 -24.76 31.25
N GLY A 591 -28.63 -24.89 32.39
CA GLY A 591 -28.15 -24.44 33.71
C GLY A 591 -28.44 -22.98 34.01
#